data_AF-A0A560H877-F1
#
_entry.id   AF-A0A560H877-F1
#
_cell.length_a   1.000
_cell.length_b   1.000
_cell.length_c   1.000
_cell.angle_alpha   90.00
_cell.angle_beta   90.00
_cell.angle_gamma   90.00
#
_symmetry.space_group_name_H-M   'P 1'
#
loop_
_entity.id
_entity.type
_entity.pdbx_description
1 polymer ?
#
loop_
_entity_poly.entity_id
_entity_poly.type
_entity_poly.pdbx_seq_one_letter_code
_entity_poly.pdbx_strand_id
1 'polypeptide(L)' 'MEKDERRLGDRILSALELALEHGNLTVAEPLAQALELCMTAFGGPDAVDHRGVPTRLLQALDRLDSLRRAEKAA' A
#
# COMPACT_ATOMS: atom_id res chain seq x y z
N MET A 1 -2.98 -27.26 -3.23
CA MET A 1 -1.74 -26.60 -2.78
C MET A 1 -1.62 -25.33 -3.61
N GLU A 2 -2.14 -24.20 -3.15
CA GLU A 2 -1.97 -22.88 -3.77
C GLU A 2 -2.16 -21.83 -2.67
N LYS A 3 -1.14 -21.70 -1.82
CA LYS A 3 -1.16 -20.80 -0.65
C LYS A 3 -0.42 -19.49 -0.91
N ASP A 4 0.20 -19.29 -2.09
CA ASP A 4 1.32 -18.35 -2.25
C ASP A 4 1.42 -17.64 -3.60
N GLU A 5 0.39 -17.61 -4.45
CA GLU A 5 0.36 -16.55 -5.47
C GLU A 5 0.14 -15.21 -4.76
N ARG A 6 1.25 -14.59 -4.32
CA ARG A 6 1.31 -13.32 -3.58
C ARG A 6 0.21 -12.40 -4.07
N ARG A 7 -0.81 -12.14 -3.24
CA ARG A 7 -2.00 -11.37 -3.62
C ARG A 7 -1.56 -10.07 -4.28
N LEU A 8 -2.34 -9.58 -5.25
CA LEU A 8 -2.03 -8.32 -5.94
C LEU A 8 -1.71 -7.19 -4.95
N GLY A 9 -2.49 -7.07 -3.86
CA GLY A 9 -2.22 -6.11 -2.78
C GLY A 9 -0.86 -6.30 -2.10
N ASP A 10 -0.40 -7.54 -1.91
CA ASP A 10 0.92 -7.79 -1.31
C ASP A 10 2.07 -7.38 -2.23
N ARG A 11 1.88 -7.54 -3.55
CA ARG A 11 2.85 -7.11 -4.56
C ARG A 11 2.90 -5.58 -4.65
N ILE A 12 1.74 -4.94 -4.64
CA ILE A 12 1.63 -3.47 -4.64
C ILE A 12 2.26 -2.90 -3.36
N LEU A 13 1.99 -3.49 -2.20
CA LEU A 13 2.57 -3.04 -0.93
C LEU A 13 4.09 -3.20 -0.91
N SER A 14 4.62 -4.31 -1.45
CA SER A 14 6.08 -4.49 -1.55
C SER A 14 6.73 -3.47 -2.49
N ALA A 15 6.07 -3.12 -3.59
CA ALA A 15 6.53 -2.07 -4.49
C ALA A 15 6.46 -0.68 -3.85
N LEU A 16 5.41 -0.41 -3.08
CA LEU A 16 5.26 0.84 -2.32
C LEU A 16 6.39 0.99 -1.29
N GLU A 17 6.68 -0.06 -0.53
CA GLU A 17 7.79 -0.09 0.44
C GLU A 17 9.12 0.29 -0.24
N LEU A 18 9.40 -0.28 -1.41
CA LEU A 18 10.61 0.04 -2.19
C LEU A 18 10.62 1.49 -2.70
N ALA A 19 9.50 2.00 -3.20
CA ALA A 19 9.40 3.39 -3.65
C ALA A 19 9.64 4.38 -2.50
N LEU A 20 9.14 4.06 -1.30
CA LEU A 20 9.36 4.83 -0.07
C LEU A 20 10.81 4.75 0.43
N GLU A 21 11.49 3.62 0.28
CA GLU A 21 12.92 3.50 0.57
C GLU A 21 13.78 4.39 -0.33
N HIS A 22 13.41 4.54 -1.60
CA HIS A 22 14.06 5.44 -2.53
C HIS A 22 13.62 6.91 -2.41
N GLY A 23 12.66 7.23 -1.55
CA GLY A 23 12.11 8.58 -1.43
C GLY A 23 11.40 9.08 -2.69
N ASN A 24 10.95 8.18 -3.57
CA ASN A 24 10.36 8.54 -4.86
C ASN A 24 8.85 8.75 -4.73
N LEU A 25 8.44 9.98 -4.41
CA LEU A 25 7.03 10.31 -4.19
C LEU A 25 6.18 10.11 -5.46
N THR A 26 6.70 10.45 -6.63
CA THR A 26 6.05 10.26 -7.94
C THR A 26 5.64 8.81 -8.19
N VAL A 27 6.43 7.84 -7.70
CA VAL A 27 6.11 6.41 -7.81
C VAL A 27 5.30 5.92 -6.61
N ALA A 28 5.54 6.45 -5.41
CA ALA A 28 4.86 6.01 -4.20
C ALA A 28 3.36 6.35 -4.21
N GLU A 29 2.95 7.52 -4.72
CA GLU A 29 1.53 7.90 -4.72
C GLU A 29 0.63 6.98 -5.57
N PRO A 30 0.96 6.68 -6.84
CA PRO A 30 0.15 5.76 -7.64
C PRO A 30 0.07 4.36 -7.04
N LEU A 31 1.14 3.89 -6.38
CA LEU A 31 1.16 2.57 -5.73
C LEU A 31 0.24 2.56 -4.50
N ALA A 32 0.22 3.62 -3.70
CA ALA A 32 -0.70 3.74 -2.57
C ALA A 32 -2.17 3.75 -3.04
N GLN A 33 -2.48 4.48 -4.12
CA GLN A 33 -3.82 4.50 -4.71
C GLN A 33 -4.22 3.12 -5.27
N ALA A 34 -3.30 2.44 -5.97
CA ALA A 34 -3.54 1.09 -6.47
C ALA A 34 -3.78 0.09 -5.33
N LEU A 35 -3.09 0.27 -4.19
CA LEU A 35 -3.26 -0.56 -3.01
C LEU A 35 -4.63 -0.37 -2.37
N GLU A 36 -5.08 0.87 -2.23
CA GLU A 36 -6.42 1.21 -1.74
C GLU A 36 -7.51 0.60 -2.64
N LEU A 37 -7.40 0.74 -3.96
CA LEU A 37 -8.31 0.11 -4.92
C LEU A 37 -8.29 -1.41 -4.79
N CYS A 38 -7.12 -2.01 -4.61
CA CYS A 38 -6.99 -3.45 -4.42
C CYS A 38 -7.58 -3.91 -3.08
N MET A 39 -7.61 -3.08 -2.04
CA MET A 39 -8.22 -3.46 -0.76
C MET A 39 -9.75 -3.27 -0.76
N THR A 40 -10.24 -2.25 -1.47
CA THR A 40 -11.66 -1.93 -1.60
C THR A 40 -12.38 -2.83 -2.61
N ALA A 41 -11.73 -3.23 -3.71
CA ALA A 41 -12.31 -4.09 -4.74
C ALA A 41 -12.60 -5.53 -4.27
N PHE A 42 -11.90 -6.02 -3.25
CA PHE A 42 -12.19 -7.34 -2.66
C PHE A 42 -13.34 -7.30 -1.64
N GLY A 43 -13.93 -6.12 -1.40
CA GLY A 43 -14.94 -5.91 -0.36
C GLY A 43 -16.39 -6.05 -0.81
N GLY A 44 -16.75 -5.86 -2.08
CA GLY A 44 -18.18 -5.80 -2.47
C GLY A 44 -19.04 -4.90 -1.54
N PRO A 45 -20.37 -4.97 -1.62
CA PRO A 45 -21.25 -4.34 -0.63
C PRO A 45 -21.22 -5.05 0.74
N ASP A 46 -20.93 -6.36 0.75
CA ASP A 46 -21.10 -7.25 1.92
C ASP A 46 -19.84 -8.05 2.32
N ALA A 47 -18.72 -7.94 1.58
CA ALA A 47 -17.49 -8.65 1.89
C ALA A 47 -16.62 -7.80 2.84
N VAL A 48 -16.74 -8.09 4.13
CA VAL A 48 -15.81 -7.58 5.14
C VAL A 48 -14.56 -8.45 5.11
N ASP A 49 -13.42 -7.86 4.74
CA ASP A 49 -12.14 -8.54 4.89
C ASP A 49 -11.84 -8.69 6.39
N HIS A 50 -12.07 -9.89 6.93
CA HIS A 50 -11.82 -10.21 8.34
C HIS A 50 -10.34 -10.34 8.69
N ARG A 51 -9.43 -10.15 7.71
CA ARG A 51 -8.00 -10.13 7.98
C ARG A 51 -7.66 -8.80 8.64
N GLY A 52 -6.93 -8.88 9.75
CA GLY A 52 -6.36 -7.69 10.38
C GLY A 52 -5.52 -6.91 9.36
N VAL A 53 -5.61 -5.58 9.43
CA VAL A 53 -4.76 -4.68 8.63
C VAL A 53 -3.29 -5.05 8.90
N PRO A 54 -2.50 -5.41 7.87
CA PRO A 54 -1.10 -5.79 8.08
C PRO A 54 -0.32 -4.63 8.70
N THR A 55 0.50 -4.91 9.72
CA THR A 55 1.35 -3.87 10.35
C THR A 55 2.21 -3.13 9.33
N ARG A 56 2.72 -3.85 8.33
CA ARG A 56 3.53 -3.28 7.25
C ARG A 56 2.78 -2.24 6.40
N LEU A 57 1.47 -2.39 6.25
CA LEU A 57 0.63 -1.39 5.56
C LEU A 57 0.57 -0.08 6.37
N LEU A 58 0.30 -0.17 7.67
CA LEU A 58 0.26 1.00 8.54
C LEU A 58 1.59 1.77 8.53
N GLN A 59 2.71 1.04 8.57
CA GLN A 59 4.06 1.62 8.48
C GLN A 59 4.31 2.28 7.12
N ALA A 60 3.88 1.67 6.01
CA ALA A 60 4.03 2.25 4.69
C ALA A 60 3.23 3.56 4.54
N LEU A 61 2.02 3.63 5.11
CA LEU A 61 1.19 4.84 5.08
C LEU A 61 1.82 5.99 5.88
N ASP A 62 2.36 5.72 7.08
CA ASP A 62 3.04 6.74 7.88
C ASP A 62 4.32 7.27 7.20
N ARG A 63 5.09 6.37 6.55
CA ARG A 63 6.25 6.75 5.73
C ARG A 63 5.85 7.58 4.52
N LEU A 64 4.75 7.26 3.85
CA LEU A 64 4.23 8.03 2.72
C LEU A 64 3.83 9.45 3.14
N ASP A 65 3.13 9.59 4.26
CA ASP A 65 2.74 10.90 4.78
C ASP A 65 3.96 11.73 5.19
N SER A 66 4.99 11.09 5.74
CA SER A 66 6.26 11.75 6.03
C SER A 66 6.97 12.24 4.76
N LEU A 67 7.00 11.42 3.70
CA LEU A 67 7.58 11.79 2.41
C LEU A 67 6.81 12.95 1.75
N ARG A 68 5.47 12.92 1.79
CA ARG A 68 4.61 14.03 1.30
C ARG A 68 4.88 15.35 2.03
N ARG A 69 5.13 15.29 3.34
CA ARG A 69 5.48 16.47 4.14
C ARG A 69 6.86 17.01 3.76
N ALA A 70 7.84 16.13 3.55
CA ALA A 70 9.19 16.51 3.16
C ALA A 70 9.23 17.22 1.81
N GLU A 71 8.55 16.66 0.79
CA GLU A 71 8.48 17.26 -0.56
C GLU A 71 7.74 18.61 -0.58
N LYS A 72 6.73 18.80 0.28
CA LYS A 72 6.05 20.10 0.41
C LYS A 72 6.89 21.17 1.12
N ALA A 73 7.90 20.76 1.87
CA ALA A 73 8.78 21.65 2.62
C ALA A 73 10.07 22.01 1.85
N ALA A 74 10.35 21.32 0.74
CA ALA A 74 11.44 21.59 -0.19
C ALA A 74 11.04 22.64 -1.23
#